data_AF-A0A957WWX9-F1
#
_entry.id   AF-A0A957WWX9-F1
#
_cell.length_a   1.000
_cell.length_b   1.000
_cell.length_c   1.000
_cell.angle_alpha   90.00
_cell.angle_beta   90.00
_cell.angle_gamma   90.00
#
_symmetry.space_group_name_H-M   'P 1'
#
loop_
_entity.id
_entity.type
_entity.pdbx_description
1 polymer ?
#
loop_
_entity_poly.entity_id
_entity_poly.type
_entity_poly.pdbx_seq_one_letter_code
_entity_poly.pdbx_strand_id
1 'polypeptide(L)'
;MKTQVIRRTMNSVYVWLALLLTVLFCLVQTSVVQAADHTPVQGAEALRSTLFDVQMALAGDATTAAATMATVEALPVEPWFVTLTEVAPTAAATVQQALTDAQTAVDNGDGPALAAARAQVWTALLSGAQSIVLQAVAQGDVTTAREWLLVREFRQATRFSRPNADATLALVALESGQISAEDAANAIRADLYDTYQARLTEALRNLASADEQGFALRRAEHAASAQGYFAILQPAYLEQRQAMATDALRADLAALTAATLANASTAELQAQLATVSAALDGFRAAPLLPAEQAQRAGQLLRFLNLVGVEYGRGVRNGEVTSDLEIREAVTFFTGARAAFDDLRD
;
A
#
# COMPACT_ATOMS: atom_id res chain seq x y z
N MET A 1 -16.75 -69.34 47.62
CA MET A 1 -17.54 -68.11 47.31
C MET A 1 -16.77 -66.79 47.49
N LYS A 2 -15.81 -66.63 48.43
CA LYS A 2 -15.07 -65.37 48.61
C LYS A 2 -14.10 -65.01 47.46
N THR A 3 -13.55 -65.99 46.74
CA THR A 3 -12.52 -65.74 45.71
C THR A 3 -13.07 -65.24 44.37
N GLN A 4 -14.35 -65.48 44.06
CA GLN A 4 -14.98 -65.02 42.82
C GLN A 4 -15.42 -63.55 42.88
N VAL A 5 -15.74 -63.04 44.08
CA VAL A 5 -16.17 -61.64 44.26
C VAL A 5 -15.01 -60.67 44.08
N ILE A 6 -13.80 -61.04 44.53
CA ILE A 6 -12.59 -60.19 44.43
C ILE A 6 -12.11 -60.02 42.98
N ARG A 7 -12.23 -61.05 42.13
CA ARG A 7 -11.89 -60.94 40.70
C ARG A 7 -12.84 -60.01 39.93
N ARG A 8 -14.11 -59.93 40.34
CA ARG A 8 -15.13 -59.11 39.67
C ARG A 8 -14.97 -57.62 40.00
N THR A 9 -14.52 -57.29 41.22
CA THR A 9 -14.21 -55.92 41.61
C THR A 9 -12.91 -55.43 40.98
N MET A 10 -11.87 -56.26 40.88
CA MET A 10 -10.62 -55.88 40.21
C MET A 10 -10.83 -55.57 38.71
N ASN A 11 -11.57 -56.41 37.97
CA ASN A 11 -11.83 -56.13 36.55
C ASN A 11 -12.63 -54.83 36.32
N SER A 12 -13.52 -54.46 37.25
CA SER A 12 -14.25 -53.19 37.13
C SER A 12 -13.33 -51.99 37.32
N VAL A 13 -12.39 -52.06 38.27
CA VAL A 13 -11.42 -50.98 38.51
C VAL A 13 -10.51 -50.76 37.30
N TYR A 14 -10.02 -51.84 36.66
CA TYR A 14 -9.19 -51.70 35.45
C TYR A 14 -9.97 -51.13 34.25
N VAL A 15 -11.24 -51.47 34.10
CA VAL A 15 -12.08 -50.92 33.02
C VAL A 15 -12.35 -49.44 33.24
N TRP A 16 -12.64 -49.03 34.48
CA TRP A 16 -12.82 -47.60 34.80
C TRP A 16 -11.52 -46.82 34.67
N LEU A 17 -10.38 -47.38 35.08
CA LEU A 17 -9.07 -46.73 34.94
C LEU A 17 -8.67 -46.58 33.47
N ALA A 18 -8.94 -47.59 32.64
CA ALA A 18 -8.69 -47.54 31.20
C ALA A 18 -9.60 -46.50 30.50
N LEU A 19 -10.89 -46.46 30.86
CA LEU A 19 -11.81 -45.43 30.35
C LEU A 19 -11.38 -44.02 30.75
N LEU A 20 -10.93 -43.82 31.99
CA LEU A 20 -10.50 -42.53 32.49
C LEU A 20 -9.19 -42.07 31.81
N LEU A 21 -8.23 -42.99 31.58
CA LEU A 21 -7.02 -42.72 30.80
C LEU A 21 -7.32 -42.42 29.32
N THR A 22 -8.31 -43.08 28.73
CA THR A 22 -8.70 -42.83 27.32
C THR A 22 -9.38 -41.47 27.18
N VAL A 23 -10.24 -41.09 28.13
CA VAL A 23 -10.87 -39.76 28.17
C VAL A 23 -9.83 -38.66 28.44
N LEU A 24 -8.86 -38.91 29.33
CA LEU A 24 -7.74 -37.98 29.55
C LEU A 24 -6.86 -37.83 28.29
N PHE A 25 -6.63 -38.91 27.55
CA PHE A 25 -5.85 -38.89 26.30
C PHE A 25 -6.59 -38.16 25.17
N CYS A 26 -7.93 -38.27 25.10
CA CYS A 26 -8.74 -37.49 24.16
C CYS A 26 -8.84 -36.00 24.52
N LEU A 27 -8.73 -35.63 25.80
CA LEU A 27 -8.75 -34.23 26.24
C LEU A 27 -7.38 -33.52 26.10
N VAL A 28 -6.29 -34.27 25.89
CA VAL A 28 -4.94 -33.75 25.64
C VAL A 28 -4.60 -33.70 24.14
N GLN A 29 -5.56 -34.00 23.26
CA GLN A 29 -5.49 -33.55 21.86
C GLN A 29 -5.78 -32.05 21.85
N THR A 30 -4.81 -31.27 22.33
CA THR A 30 -4.69 -29.85 22.06
C THR A 30 -4.88 -29.68 20.57
N SER A 31 -5.97 -29.03 20.19
CA SER A 31 -6.16 -28.49 18.85
C SER A 31 -4.88 -27.74 18.52
N VAL A 32 -4.01 -28.35 17.70
CA VAL A 32 -2.99 -27.59 16.99
C VAL A 32 -3.81 -26.75 16.04
N VAL A 33 -4.16 -25.54 16.49
CA VAL A 33 -4.56 -24.49 15.59
C VAL A 33 -3.32 -24.31 14.70
N GLN A 34 -3.30 -24.99 13.56
CA GLN A 34 -2.40 -24.57 12.50
C GLN A 34 -2.80 -23.14 12.22
N ALA A 35 -1.91 -22.20 12.54
CA ALA A 35 -2.03 -20.85 12.03
C ALA A 35 -2.23 -21.01 10.53
N ALA A 36 -3.36 -20.54 10.03
CA ALA A 36 -3.60 -20.55 8.59
C ALA A 36 -2.52 -19.67 7.99
N ASP A 37 -1.65 -20.22 7.14
CA ASP A 37 -0.63 -19.44 6.47
C ASP A 37 -1.33 -18.33 5.68
N HIS A 38 -0.96 -17.08 5.95
CA HIS A 38 -1.55 -15.95 5.24
C HIS A 38 -1.14 -16.00 3.77
N THR A 39 -2.11 -15.77 2.88
CA THR A 39 -1.80 -15.36 1.50
C THR A 39 -0.99 -14.06 1.51
N PRO A 40 -0.21 -13.74 0.46
CA PRO A 40 0.59 -12.52 0.42
C PRO A 40 -0.20 -11.25 0.74
N VAL A 41 -1.43 -11.12 0.22
CA VAL A 41 -2.30 -9.97 0.51
C VAL A 41 -2.78 -9.94 1.96
N GLN A 42 -3.12 -11.10 2.54
CA GLN A 42 -3.52 -11.16 3.95
C GLN A 42 -2.35 -10.80 4.87
N GLY A 43 -1.14 -11.28 4.58
CA GLY A 43 0.06 -11.00 5.37
C GLY A 43 0.46 -9.53 5.29
N ALA A 44 0.48 -8.95 4.08
CA ALA A 44 0.76 -7.54 3.86
C ALA A 44 -0.28 -6.63 4.56
N GLU A 45 -1.56 -6.98 4.49
CA GLU A 45 -2.64 -6.23 5.16
C GLU A 45 -2.62 -6.39 6.68
N ALA A 46 -2.30 -7.59 7.18
CA ALA A 46 -2.10 -7.82 8.61
C ALA A 46 -0.95 -6.95 9.15
N LEU A 47 0.17 -6.89 8.42
CA LEU A 47 1.31 -6.04 8.80
C LEU A 47 0.91 -4.55 8.81
N ARG A 48 0.22 -4.10 7.76
CA ARG A 48 -0.25 -2.71 7.63
C ARG A 48 -1.23 -2.32 8.75
N SER A 49 -2.20 -3.18 9.04
CA SER A 49 -3.20 -2.95 10.09
C SER A 49 -2.54 -2.95 11.48
N THR A 50 -1.69 -3.94 11.76
CA THR A 50 -1.05 -4.06 13.08
C THR A 50 -0.13 -2.86 13.36
N LEU A 51 0.63 -2.38 12.37
CA LEU A 51 1.43 -1.15 12.53
C LEU A 51 0.57 0.09 12.76
N PHE A 52 -0.63 0.15 12.18
CA PHE A 52 -1.58 1.23 12.49
C PHE A 52 -2.09 1.13 13.94
N ASP A 53 -2.38 -0.08 14.43
CA ASP A 53 -2.77 -0.31 15.82
C ASP A 53 -1.66 0.07 16.80
N VAL A 54 -0.39 -0.22 16.48
CA VAL A 54 0.78 0.28 17.24
C VAL A 54 0.77 1.80 17.32
N GLN A 55 0.52 2.49 16.20
CA GLN A 55 0.49 3.96 16.15
C GLN A 55 -0.66 4.54 16.98
N MET A 56 -1.84 3.89 16.97
CA MET A 56 -2.98 4.29 17.81
C MET A 56 -2.70 4.06 19.30
N ALA A 57 -2.08 2.93 19.64
CA ALA A 57 -1.67 2.62 21.01
C ALA A 57 -0.62 3.60 21.52
N LEU A 58 0.37 3.99 20.69
CA LEU A 58 1.45 4.91 21.09
C LEU A 58 0.92 6.27 21.55
N ALA A 59 -0.22 6.72 21.01
CA ALA A 59 -0.85 7.98 21.40
C ALA A 59 -1.45 7.98 22.82
N GLY A 60 -1.68 6.80 23.42
CA GLY A 60 -2.35 6.67 24.73
C GLY A 60 -1.60 5.82 25.76
N ASP A 61 -0.98 4.72 25.34
CA ASP A 61 -0.27 3.77 26.20
C ASP A 61 0.92 3.12 25.49
N ALA A 62 2.13 3.55 25.87
CA ALA A 62 3.39 3.02 25.35
C ALA A 62 3.59 1.53 25.64
N THR A 63 3.02 1.00 26.73
CA THR A 63 3.13 -0.43 27.05
C THR A 63 2.30 -1.27 26.08
N THR A 64 1.08 -0.82 25.78
CA THR A 64 0.24 -1.45 24.75
C THR A 64 0.87 -1.32 23.37
N ALA A 65 1.50 -0.18 23.05
CA ALA A 65 2.21 0.00 21.79
C ALA A 65 3.37 -1.00 21.63
N ALA A 66 4.22 -1.14 22.66
CA ALA A 66 5.32 -2.10 22.66
C ALA A 66 4.83 -3.56 22.57
N ALA A 67 3.78 -3.93 23.31
CA ALA A 67 3.19 -5.26 23.23
C ALA A 67 2.59 -5.57 21.83
N THR A 68 1.97 -4.57 21.21
CA THR A 68 1.42 -4.70 19.83
C THR A 68 2.56 -4.80 18.82
N MET A 69 3.67 -4.06 19.01
CA MET A 69 4.83 -4.12 18.14
C MET A 69 5.52 -5.49 18.18
N ALA A 70 5.52 -6.19 19.31
CA ALA A 70 5.99 -7.58 19.38
C ALA A 70 5.17 -8.55 18.50
N THR A 71 3.90 -8.24 18.21
CA THR A 71 3.09 -9.01 17.25
C THR A 71 3.54 -8.75 15.81
N VAL A 72 3.96 -7.52 15.50
CA VAL A 72 4.52 -7.15 14.19
C VAL A 72 5.79 -7.94 13.91
N GLU A 73 6.68 -8.09 14.88
CA GLU A 73 7.95 -8.83 14.73
C GLU A 73 7.74 -10.33 14.42
N ALA A 74 6.56 -10.88 14.74
CA ALA A 74 6.22 -12.27 14.47
C ALA A 74 5.63 -12.51 13.06
N LEU A 75 5.24 -11.47 12.32
CA LEU A 75 4.65 -11.62 10.97
C LEU A 75 5.68 -11.97 9.86
N PRO A 76 6.93 -11.43 9.86
CA PRO A 76 7.92 -11.70 8.80
C PRO A 76 8.43 -13.15 8.72
N VAL A 77 8.07 -14.05 9.64
CA VAL A 77 8.49 -15.47 9.59
C VAL A 77 7.54 -16.36 8.77
N GLU A 78 6.45 -15.81 8.24
CA GLU A 78 5.46 -16.55 7.46
C GLU A 78 5.92 -16.84 6.01
N PRO A 79 5.38 -17.90 5.36
CA PRO A 79 5.82 -18.31 4.01
C PRO A 79 5.77 -17.21 2.94
N TRP A 80 4.80 -16.30 3.00
CA TRP A 80 4.71 -15.21 2.02
C TRP A 80 5.89 -14.23 2.10
N PHE A 81 6.42 -13.98 3.31
CA PHE A 81 7.58 -13.10 3.50
C PHE A 81 8.89 -13.80 3.08
N VAL A 82 8.94 -15.13 3.16
CA VAL A 82 10.04 -15.93 2.59
C VAL A 82 10.12 -15.70 1.09
N THR A 83 9.00 -15.79 0.36
CA THR A 83 8.97 -15.49 -1.09
C THR A 83 9.46 -14.06 -1.38
N LEU A 84 9.04 -13.07 -0.58
CA LEU A 84 9.54 -11.70 -0.70
C LEU A 84 11.06 -11.62 -0.54
N THR A 85 11.61 -12.33 0.43
CA THR A 85 13.06 -12.35 0.71
C THR A 85 13.86 -13.01 -0.41
N GLU A 86 13.34 -14.10 -0.99
CA GLU A 86 14.02 -14.85 -2.06
C GLU A 86 13.98 -14.12 -3.40
N VAL A 87 12.83 -13.54 -3.75
CA VAL A 87 12.60 -12.91 -5.07
C VAL A 87 12.98 -11.44 -5.09
N ALA A 88 12.67 -10.71 -4.02
CA ALA A 88 12.85 -9.26 -3.93
C ALA A 88 13.68 -8.89 -2.68
N PRO A 89 14.94 -9.36 -2.55
CA PRO A 89 15.74 -9.19 -1.34
C PRO A 89 15.95 -7.73 -0.94
N THR A 90 16.08 -6.81 -1.91
CA THR A 90 16.19 -5.37 -1.63
C THR A 90 14.92 -4.82 -0.97
N ALA A 91 13.75 -5.25 -1.44
CA ALA A 91 12.46 -4.85 -0.86
C ALA A 91 12.30 -5.43 0.55
N ALA A 92 12.61 -6.72 0.73
CA ALA A 92 12.59 -7.37 2.04
C ALA A 92 13.54 -6.69 3.05
N ALA A 93 14.76 -6.34 2.63
CA ALA A 93 15.71 -5.60 3.47
C ALA A 93 15.18 -4.21 3.86
N THR A 94 14.50 -3.52 2.94
CA THR A 94 13.87 -2.22 3.21
C THR A 94 12.71 -2.36 4.20
N VAL A 95 11.88 -3.40 4.07
CA VAL A 95 10.83 -3.70 5.06
C VAL A 95 11.45 -3.95 6.44
N GLN A 96 12.48 -4.79 6.52
CA GLN A 96 13.14 -5.12 7.80
C GLN A 96 13.77 -3.88 8.46
N GLN A 97 14.41 -3.02 7.68
CA GLN A 97 14.96 -1.76 8.19
C GLN A 97 13.83 -0.85 8.71
N ALA A 98 12.77 -0.66 7.95
CA ALA A 98 11.64 0.17 8.36
C ALA A 98 10.91 -0.40 9.60
N LEU A 99 10.87 -1.71 9.78
CA LEU A 99 10.37 -2.33 11.02
C LEU A 99 11.28 -2.04 12.22
N THR A 100 12.59 -2.03 12.02
CA THR A 100 13.57 -1.63 13.05
C THR A 100 13.41 -0.16 13.44
N ASP A 101 13.18 0.70 12.44
CA ASP A 101 12.94 2.12 12.64
C ASP A 101 11.59 2.35 13.37
N ALA A 102 10.55 1.56 13.04
CA ALA A 102 9.27 1.58 13.73
C ALA A 102 9.39 1.16 15.21
N GLN A 103 10.14 0.10 15.52
CA GLN A 103 10.41 -0.30 16.90
C GLN A 103 11.15 0.81 17.67
N THR A 104 12.18 1.39 17.05
CA THR A 104 12.93 2.51 17.64
C THR A 104 12.02 3.72 17.92
N ALA A 105 11.08 4.00 17.03
CA ALA A 105 10.11 5.07 17.21
C ALA A 105 9.13 4.78 18.36
N VAL A 106 8.67 3.53 18.51
CA VAL A 106 7.85 3.10 19.66
C VAL A 106 8.62 3.28 20.96
N ASP A 107 9.86 2.81 21.02
CA ASP A 107 10.71 2.91 22.22
C ASP A 107 10.94 4.36 22.66
N ASN A 108 11.00 5.28 21.69
CA ASN A 108 11.20 6.72 21.94
C ASN A 108 9.90 7.51 22.13
N GLY A 109 8.72 6.89 21.93
CA GLY A 109 7.44 7.63 21.90
C GLY A 109 7.30 8.58 20.70
N ASP A 110 8.03 8.34 19.62
CA ASP A 110 8.10 9.20 18.44
C ASP A 110 7.02 8.84 17.40
N GLY A 111 5.85 9.46 17.55
CA GLY A 111 4.72 9.27 16.63
C GLY A 111 5.04 9.61 15.16
N PRO A 112 5.64 10.77 14.84
CA PRO A 112 6.08 11.09 13.49
C PRO A 112 7.05 10.06 12.88
N ALA A 113 8.07 9.62 13.61
CA ALA A 113 9.01 8.60 13.12
C ALA A 113 8.31 7.26 12.85
N LEU A 114 7.39 6.83 13.73
CA LEU A 114 6.61 5.62 13.52
C LEU A 114 5.72 5.73 12.27
N ALA A 115 5.11 6.89 12.04
CA ALA A 115 4.27 7.11 10.86
C ALA A 115 5.08 7.08 9.56
N ALA A 116 6.30 7.62 9.56
CA ALA A 116 7.23 7.52 8.42
C ALA A 116 7.66 6.08 8.17
N ALA A 117 8.06 5.36 9.22
CA ALA A 117 8.47 3.96 9.13
C ALA A 117 7.35 3.05 8.59
N ARG A 118 6.10 3.25 9.03
CA ARG A 118 4.93 2.52 8.51
C ARG A 118 4.71 2.75 7.01
N ALA A 119 4.88 3.99 6.54
CA ALA A 119 4.78 4.30 5.11
C ALA A 119 5.90 3.63 4.29
N GLN A 120 7.11 3.55 4.84
CA GLN A 120 8.25 2.86 4.22
C GLN A 120 8.04 1.35 4.15
N VAL A 121 7.52 0.71 5.21
CA VAL A 121 7.14 -0.71 5.19
C VAL A 121 6.16 -0.98 4.05
N TRP A 122 5.09 -0.19 3.96
CA TRP A 122 4.05 -0.41 2.95
C TRP A 122 4.58 -0.23 1.52
N THR A 123 5.28 0.86 1.25
CA THR A 123 5.84 1.12 -0.09
C THR A 123 6.92 0.11 -0.49
N ALA A 124 7.70 -0.40 0.46
CA ALA A 124 8.63 -1.50 0.21
C ALA A 124 7.93 -2.82 -0.12
N LEU A 125 6.83 -3.15 0.58
CA LEU A 125 6.00 -4.32 0.23
C LEU A 125 5.42 -4.20 -1.19
N LEU A 126 4.91 -3.03 -1.57
CA LEU A 126 4.40 -2.76 -2.92
C LEU A 126 5.50 -2.94 -3.99
N SER A 127 6.72 -2.44 -3.72
CA SER A 127 7.88 -2.62 -4.60
C SER A 127 8.26 -4.09 -4.78
N GLY A 128 8.25 -4.85 -3.69
CA GLY A 128 8.56 -6.28 -3.71
C GLY A 128 7.49 -7.10 -4.43
N ALA A 129 6.22 -6.81 -4.15
CA ALA A 129 5.09 -7.44 -4.84
C ALA A 129 5.16 -7.23 -6.36
N GLN A 130 5.46 -6.01 -6.81
CA GLN A 130 5.67 -5.74 -8.24
C GLN A 130 6.81 -6.60 -8.81
N SER A 131 7.94 -6.70 -8.12
CA SER A 131 9.07 -7.52 -8.57
C SER A 131 8.68 -8.99 -8.73
N ILE A 132 7.94 -9.53 -7.75
CA ILE A 132 7.45 -10.91 -7.77
C ILE A 132 6.48 -11.14 -8.92
N VAL A 133 5.51 -10.25 -9.12
CA VAL A 133 4.54 -10.34 -10.22
C VAL A 133 5.27 -10.35 -11.57
N LEU A 134 6.20 -9.43 -11.80
CA LEU A 134 6.92 -9.34 -13.06
C LEU A 134 7.83 -10.55 -13.30
N GLN A 135 8.47 -11.10 -12.28
CA GLN A 135 9.26 -12.33 -12.41
C GLN A 135 8.37 -13.54 -12.70
N ALA A 136 7.25 -13.69 -11.98
CA ALA A 136 6.30 -14.78 -12.18
C ALA A 136 5.71 -14.76 -13.60
N VAL A 137 5.33 -13.58 -14.10
CA VAL A 137 4.89 -13.37 -15.49
C VAL A 137 5.97 -13.79 -16.48
N ALA A 138 7.24 -13.38 -16.28
CA ALA A 138 8.34 -13.77 -17.15
C ALA A 138 8.58 -15.29 -17.18
N GLN A 139 8.21 -16.00 -16.11
CA GLN A 139 8.30 -17.46 -16.00
C GLN A 139 7.03 -18.20 -16.45
N GLY A 140 5.97 -17.46 -16.81
CA GLY A 140 4.65 -18.04 -17.14
C GLY A 140 3.86 -18.54 -15.92
N ASP A 141 4.29 -18.22 -14.71
CA ASP A 141 3.60 -18.56 -13.46
C ASP A 141 2.50 -17.52 -13.16
N VAL A 142 1.36 -17.68 -13.84
CA VAL A 142 0.21 -16.79 -13.69
C VAL A 142 -0.42 -16.89 -12.29
N THR A 143 -0.31 -18.05 -11.63
CA THR A 143 -0.89 -18.25 -10.29
C THR A 143 -0.19 -17.35 -9.27
N THR A 144 1.15 -17.43 -9.19
CA THR A 144 1.94 -16.57 -8.30
C THR A 144 1.75 -15.10 -8.64
N ALA A 145 1.75 -14.76 -9.94
CA ALA A 145 1.51 -13.38 -10.38
C ALA A 145 0.14 -12.86 -9.93
N ARG A 146 -0.91 -13.68 -9.98
CA ARG A 146 -2.27 -13.30 -9.57
C ARG A 146 -2.38 -13.07 -8.06
N GLU A 147 -1.77 -13.95 -7.26
CA GLU A 147 -1.77 -13.82 -5.80
C GLU A 147 -1.04 -12.56 -5.33
N TRP A 148 0.13 -12.29 -5.89
CA TRP A 148 0.94 -11.13 -5.53
C TRP A 148 0.45 -9.81 -6.12
N LEU A 149 -0.25 -9.82 -7.27
CA LEU A 149 -0.84 -8.61 -7.84
C LEU A 149 -1.87 -7.98 -6.91
N LEU A 150 -2.46 -8.73 -5.97
CA LEU A 150 -3.37 -8.20 -4.97
C LEU A 150 -2.68 -7.30 -3.93
N VAL A 151 -1.37 -7.46 -3.73
CA VAL A 151 -0.54 -6.55 -2.91
C VAL A 151 -0.19 -5.33 -3.76
N ARG A 152 -1.19 -4.49 -4.00
CA ARG A 152 -1.05 -3.26 -4.79
C ARG A 152 -1.91 -2.14 -4.25
N GLU A 153 -1.55 -0.92 -4.65
CA GLU A 153 -2.45 0.21 -4.51
C GLU A 153 -3.43 0.28 -5.68
N PHE A 154 -4.53 1.00 -5.46
CA PHE A 154 -5.48 1.35 -6.50
C PHE A 154 -5.62 2.86 -6.55
N ARG A 155 -5.79 3.43 -7.75
CA ARG A 155 -6.22 4.82 -7.86
C ARG A 155 -7.52 5.01 -7.08
N GLN A 156 -7.67 6.16 -6.41
CA GLN A 156 -8.95 6.50 -5.79
C GLN A 156 -10.05 6.48 -6.86
N ALA A 157 -11.06 5.65 -6.65
CA ALA A 157 -12.23 5.64 -7.49
C ALA A 157 -12.96 6.98 -7.31
N THR A 158 -13.06 7.76 -8.38
CA THR A 158 -13.95 8.91 -8.39
C THR A 158 -15.26 8.51 -9.05
N ARG A 159 -16.29 9.37 -8.97
CA ARG A 159 -17.54 9.16 -9.74
C ARG A 159 -17.30 9.04 -11.26
N PHE A 160 -16.11 9.41 -11.72
CA PHE A 160 -15.76 9.56 -13.13
C PHE A 160 -14.60 8.68 -13.59
N SER A 161 -13.79 8.17 -12.66
CA SER A 161 -12.69 7.25 -12.94
C SER A 161 -12.91 5.95 -12.19
N ARG A 162 -12.96 4.84 -12.94
CA ARG A 162 -12.90 3.51 -12.34
C ARG A 162 -11.43 3.15 -12.10
N PRO A 163 -11.11 2.40 -11.04
CA PRO A 163 -9.79 1.80 -10.90
C PRO A 163 -9.47 0.99 -12.16
N ASN A 164 -8.23 1.11 -12.63
CA ASN A 164 -7.82 0.43 -13.83
C ASN A 164 -7.65 -1.07 -13.57
N ALA A 165 -8.00 -1.89 -14.57
CA ALA A 165 -8.02 -3.35 -14.46
C ALA A 165 -7.03 -4.02 -15.44
N ASP A 166 -6.18 -3.22 -16.09
CA ASP A 166 -5.34 -3.66 -17.20
C ASP A 166 -4.34 -4.73 -16.78
N ALA A 167 -3.73 -4.62 -15.58
CA ALA A 167 -2.86 -5.68 -15.07
C ALA A 167 -3.59 -7.02 -14.88
N THR A 168 -4.83 -6.98 -14.37
CA THR A 168 -5.63 -8.20 -14.19
C THR A 168 -6.03 -8.80 -15.53
N LEU A 169 -6.42 -7.98 -16.49
CA LEU A 169 -6.76 -8.42 -17.85
C LEU A 169 -5.54 -8.98 -18.59
N ALA A 170 -4.36 -8.40 -18.38
CA ALA A 170 -3.10 -8.88 -18.95
C ALA A 170 -2.77 -10.30 -18.44
N LEU A 171 -2.97 -10.59 -17.15
CA LEU A 171 -2.78 -11.95 -16.62
C LEU A 171 -3.77 -12.96 -17.22
N VAL A 172 -5.03 -12.57 -17.44
CA VAL A 172 -6.04 -13.42 -18.11
C VAL A 172 -5.67 -13.68 -19.58
N ALA A 173 -5.21 -12.65 -20.28
CA ALA A 173 -4.77 -12.76 -21.67
C ALA A 173 -3.50 -13.63 -21.79
N LEU A 174 -2.58 -13.53 -20.84
CA LEU A 174 -1.40 -14.39 -20.76
C LEU A 174 -1.78 -15.87 -20.51
N GLU A 175 -2.65 -16.14 -19.53
CA GLU A 175 -3.11 -17.49 -19.19
C GLU A 175 -3.82 -18.18 -20.37
N SER A 176 -4.53 -17.40 -21.19
CA SER A 176 -5.21 -17.87 -22.40
C SER A 176 -4.34 -17.89 -23.65
N GLY A 177 -3.06 -17.48 -23.56
CA GLY A 177 -2.12 -17.45 -24.67
C GLY A 177 -2.43 -16.39 -25.74
N GLN A 178 -3.21 -15.36 -25.41
CA GLN A 178 -3.58 -14.27 -26.33
C GLN A 178 -2.48 -13.24 -26.50
N ILE A 179 -1.64 -13.05 -25.48
CA ILE A 179 -0.49 -12.14 -25.50
C ILE A 179 0.76 -12.85 -24.96
N SER A 180 1.94 -12.32 -25.29
CA SER A 180 3.20 -12.84 -24.78
C SER A 180 3.42 -12.48 -23.29
N ALA A 181 4.34 -13.18 -22.63
CA ALA A 181 4.76 -12.83 -21.27
C ALA A 181 5.37 -11.40 -21.19
N GLU A 182 6.09 -10.99 -22.24
CA GLU A 182 6.66 -9.64 -22.33
C GLU A 182 5.56 -8.57 -22.43
N ASP A 183 4.56 -8.78 -23.30
CA ASP A 183 3.42 -7.87 -23.45
C ASP A 183 2.62 -7.77 -22.15
N ALA A 184 2.40 -8.91 -21.48
CA ALA A 184 1.73 -8.95 -20.18
C ALA A 184 2.51 -8.17 -19.12
N ALA A 185 3.83 -8.36 -19.05
CA ALA A 185 4.69 -7.63 -18.12
C ALA A 185 4.67 -6.12 -18.38
N ASN A 186 4.65 -5.70 -19.65
CA ASN A 186 4.57 -4.29 -20.03
C ASN A 186 3.22 -3.67 -19.65
N ALA A 187 2.11 -4.37 -19.90
CA ALA A 187 0.77 -3.90 -19.51
C ALA A 187 0.62 -3.79 -17.98
N ILE A 188 1.11 -4.80 -17.24
CA ILE A 188 1.11 -4.77 -15.77
C ILE A 188 1.95 -3.61 -15.24
N ARG A 189 3.16 -3.41 -15.78
CA ARG A 189 4.04 -2.30 -15.39
C ARG A 189 3.37 -0.96 -15.65
N ALA A 190 2.74 -0.77 -16.81
CA ALA A 190 2.04 0.46 -17.14
C ALA A 190 0.91 0.76 -16.14
N ASP A 191 0.07 -0.23 -15.82
CA ASP A 191 -1.03 -0.09 -14.86
C ASP A 191 -0.54 0.29 -13.45
N LEU A 192 0.49 -0.42 -12.96
CA LEU A 192 1.07 -0.16 -11.64
C LEU A 192 1.78 1.19 -11.58
N TYR A 193 2.55 1.56 -12.61
CA TYR A 193 3.27 2.83 -12.67
C TYR A 193 2.32 4.03 -12.75
N ASP A 194 1.24 3.94 -13.53
CA ASP A 194 0.22 4.98 -13.54
C ASP A 194 -0.42 5.16 -12.15
N THR A 195 -0.69 4.06 -11.45
CA THR A 195 -1.23 4.09 -10.09
C THR A 195 -0.25 4.72 -9.10
N TYR A 196 1.01 4.28 -9.10
CA TYR A 196 2.01 4.79 -8.16
C TYR A 196 2.45 6.23 -8.46
N GLN A 197 2.40 6.67 -9.72
CA GLN A 197 2.59 8.07 -10.07
C GLN A 197 1.46 8.93 -9.48
N ALA A 198 0.21 8.50 -9.61
CA ALA A 198 -0.92 9.21 -8.98
C ALA A 198 -0.78 9.25 -7.45
N ARG A 199 -0.33 8.15 -6.82
CA ARG A 199 -0.09 8.08 -5.37
C ARG A 199 1.06 8.96 -4.90
N LEU A 200 2.14 9.08 -5.68
CA LEU A 200 3.25 10.01 -5.42
C LEU A 200 2.75 11.46 -5.40
N THR A 201 2.01 11.86 -6.45
CA THR A 201 1.45 13.21 -6.54
C THR A 201 0.46 13.50 -5.41
N GLU A 202 -0.38 12.53 -5.06
CA GLU A 202 -1.30 12.63 -3.92
C GLU A 202 -0.54 12.80 -2.60
N ALA A 203 0.51 12.02 -2.35
CA ALA A 203 1.32 12.12 -1.15
C ALA A 203 1.98 13.49 -1.01
N LEU A 204 2.56 14.05 -2.08
CA LEU A 204 3.16 15.39 -2.06
C LEU A 204 2.12 16.49 -1.79
N ARG A 205 0.92 16.38 -2.39
CA ARG A 205 -0.18 17.32 -2.13
C ARG A 205 -0.68 17.25 -0.69
N ASN A 206 -0.84 16.04 -0.16
CA ASN A 206 -1.29 15.81 1.21
C ASN A 206 -0.24 16.24 2.23
N LEU A 207 1.05 16.12 1.90
CA LEU A 207 2.13 16.69 2.71
C LEU A 207 2.02 18.22 2.83
N ALA A 208 1.83 18.93 1.71
CA ALA A 208 1.63 20.39 1.75
C ALA A 208 0.41 20.77 2.61
N SER A 209 -0.72 20.07 2.43
CA SER A 209 -1.94 20.30 3.22
C SER A 209 -1.76 19.99 4.71
N ALA A 210 -1.02 18.93 5.05
CA ALA A 210 -0.70 18.59 6.43
C ALA A 210 0.21 19.62 7.10
N ASP A 211 1.12 20.23 6.33
CA ASP A 211 1.99 21.31 6.81
C ASP A 211 1.21 22.59 7.12
N GLU A 212 0.32 23.01 6.22
CA GLU A 212 -0.57 24.16 6.46
C GLU A 212 -1.44 23.99 7.71
N GLN A 213 -1.82 22.75 8.04
CA GLN A 213 -2.62 22.40 9.21
C GLN A 213 -1.78 22.13 10.47
N GLY A 214 -0.45 22.12 10.38
CA GLY A 214 0.45 21.85 11.51
C GLY A 214 0.42 20.39 12.00
N PHE A 215 0.03 19.43 11.15
CA PHE A 215 -0.11 18.02 11.52
C PHE A 215 1.21 17.25 11.33
N ALA A 216 2.12 17.36 12.31
CA ALA A 216 3.45 16.76 12.26
C ALA A 216 3.46 15.26 11.89
N LEU A 217 2.57 14.46 12.49
CA LEU A 217 2.45 13.03 12.19
C LEU A 217 2.09 12.77 10.72
N ARG A 218 1.16 13.54 10.16
CA ARG A 218 0.74 13.43 8.76
C ARG A 218 1.83 13.91 7.79
N ARG A 219 2.60 14.94 8.17
CA ARG A 219 3.76 15.38 7.38
C ARG A 219 4.76 14.24 7.18
N ALA A 220 5.15 13.58 8.28
CA ALA A 220 6.10 12.48 8.23
C ALA A 220 5.60 11.28 7.39
N GLU A 221 4.33 10.89 7.58
CA GLU A 221 3.70 9.83 6.79
C GLU A 221 3.71 10.14 5.29
N HIS A 222 3.30 11.34 4.89
CA HIS A 222 3.18 11.71 3.48
C HIS A 222 4.54 11.92 2.80
N ALA A 223 5.53 12.48 3.50
CA ALA A 223 6.89 12.60 2.97
C ALA A 223 7.52 11.22 2.72
N ALA A 224 7.44 10.32 3.70
CA ALA A 224 7.93 8.95 3.57
C ALA A 224 7.18 8.16 2.49
N SER A 225 5.86 8.35 2.36
CA SER A 225 5.07 7.76 1.28
C SER A 225 5.55 8.23 -0.10
N ALA A 226 5.79 9.54 -0.28
CA ALA A 226 6.30 10.08 -1.54
C ALA A 226 7.68 9.49 -1.88
N GLN A 227 8.59 9.41 -0.91
CA GLN A 227 9.88 8.76 -1.09
C GLN A 227 9.74 7.29 -1.54
N GLY A 228 8.85 6.53 -0.89
CA GLY A 228 8.61 5.13 -1.21
C GLY A 228 7.97 4.91 -2.59
N TYR A 229 6.97 5.71 -2.97
CA TYR A 229 6.38 5.62 -4.31
C TYR A 229 7.39 5.97 -5.39
N PHE A 230 8.23 6.99 -5.18
CA PHE A 230 9.30 7.31 -6.13
C PHE A 230 10.30 6.16 -6.29
N ALA A 231 10.65 5.44 -5.21
CA ALA A 231 11.53 4.27 -5.31
C ALA A 231 10.98 3.19 -6.26
N ILE A 232 9.66 2.99 -6.27
CA ILE A 232 9.00 2.08 -7.22
C ILE A 232 9.09 2.60 -8.67
N LEU A 233 8.94 3.91 -8.86
CA LEU A 233 8.97 4.57 -10.17
C LEU A 233 10.39 4.86 -10.69
N GLN A 234 11.41 4.66 -9.86
CA GLN A 234 12.79 4.99 -10.14
C GLN A 234 13.31 4.42 -11.46
N PRO A 235 12.99 3.18 -11.87
CA PRO A 235 13.43 2.66 -13.17
C PRO A 235 12.92 3.49 -14.35
N ALA A 236 11.64 3.87 -14.36
CA ALA A 236 11.07 4.71 -15.43
C ALA A 236 11.66 6.12 -15.41
N TYR A 237 11.90 6.68 -14.21
CA TYR A 237 12.54 7.99 -14.08
C TYR A 237 13.98 7.95 -14.59
N LEU A 238 14.73 6.89 -14.30
CA LEU A 238 16.09 6.67 -14.78
C LEU A 238 16.17 6.63 -16.31
N GLU A 239 15.24 5.93 -16.96
CA GLU A 239 15.17 5.87 -18.42
C GLU A 239 14.94 7.24 -19.05
N GLN A 240 14.10 8.08 -18.44
CA GLN A 240 13.71 9.39 -18.98
C GLN A 240 14.65 10.54 -18.62
N ARG A 241 15.24 10.50 -17.42
CA ARG A 241 15.98 11.62 -16.81
C ARG A 241 17.44 11.30 -16.52
N GLN A 242 17.86 10.04 -16.72
CA GLN A 242 19.23 9.56 -16.52
C GLN A 242 19.67 9.53 -15.04
N ALA A 243 20.83 8.92 -14.79
CA ALA A 243 21.29 8.57 -13.45
C ALA A 243 21.45 9.77 -12.50
N MET A 244 22.09 10.85 -12.97
CA MET A 244 22.34 12.04 -12.12
C MET A 244 21.05 12.67 -11.59
N ALA A 245 20.05 12.86 -12.45
CA ALA A 245 18.77 13.44 -12.03
C ALA A 245 17.99 12.49 -11.10
N THR A 246 18.13 11.17 -11.32
CA THR A 246 17.51 10.14 -10.48
C THR A 246 18.09 10.15 -9.07
N ASP A 247 19.42 10.22 -8.96
CA ASP A 247 20.10 10.31 -7.66
C ASP A 247 19.80 11.61 -6.93
N ALA A 248 19.72 12.73 -7.66
CA ALA A 248 19.33 14.03 -7.10
C ALA A 248 17.92 13.98 -6.50
N LEU A 249 16.92 13.52 -7.27
CA LEU A 249 15.54 13.44 -6.77
C LEU A 249 15.39 12.45 -5.61
N ARG A 250 16.11 11.32 -5.65
CA ARG A 250 16.17 10.38 -4.52
C ARG A 250 16.71 11.05 -3.25
N ALA A 251 17.76 11.85 -3.38
CA ALA A 251 18.33 12.61 -2.25
C ALA A 251 17.36 13.70 -1.77
N ASP A 252 16.69 14.42 -2.68
CA ASP A 252 15.74 15.48 -2.35
C ASP A 252 14.51 14.95 -1.59
N LEU A 253 14.00 13.77 -1.97
CA LEU A 253 12.91 13.10 -1.26
C LEU A 253 13.35 12.59 0.12
N ALA A 254 14.56 12.05 0.25
CA ALA A 254 15.11 11.65 1.55
C ALA A 254 15.30 12.87 2.47
N ALA A 255 15.78 13.99 1.94
CA ALA A 255 15.91 15.25 2.67
C ALA A 255 14.54 15.81 3.09
N LEU A 256 13.52 15.68 2.24
CA LEU A 256 12.14 16.06 2.58
C LEU A 256 11.61 15.25 3.77
N THR A 257 11.77 13.93 3.77
CA THR A 257 11.41 13.07 4.91
C THR A 257 12.17 13.49 6.17
N ALA A 258 13.49 13.67 6.10
CA ALA A 258 14.30 14.10 7.23
C ALA A 258 13.86 15.46 7.80
N ALA A 259 13.52 16.42 6.93
CA ALA A 259 13.01 17.73 7.34
C ALA A 259 11.68 17.62 8.10
N THR A 260 10.77 16.73 7.68
CA THR A 260 9.51 16.51 8.42
C THR A 260 9.73 15.90 9.81
N LEU A 261 10.67 14.97 9.94
CA LEU A 261 11.02 14.35 11.22
C LEU A 261 11.74 15.33 12.16
N ALA A 262 12.58 16.20 11.61
CA ALA A 262 13.23 17.27 12.35
C ALA A 262 12.28 18.43 12.72
N ASN A 263 11.00 18.35 12.33
CA ASN A 263 10.02 19.43 12.48
C ASN A 263 10.51 20.77 11.90
N ALA A 264 11.11 20.72 10.72
CA ALA A 264 11.53 21.92 9.99
C ALA A 264 10.39 22.93 9.84
N SER A 265 10.77 24.20 9.67
CA SER A 265 9.80 25.28 9.48
C SER A 265 9.02 25.10 8.18
N THR A 266 7.80 25.64 8.14
CA THR A 266 6.97 25.67 6.93
C THR A 266 7.71 26.25 5.73
N ALA A 267 8.52 27.30 5.93
CA ALA A 267 9.29 27.90 4.83
C ALA A 267 10.33 26.93 4.23
N GLU A 268 11.03 26.18 5.08
CA GLU A 268 12.00 25.17 4.65
C GLU A 268 11.31 24.00 3.93
N LEU A 269 10.20 23.50 4.47
CA LEU A 269 9.42 22.42 3.85
C LEU A 269 8.84 22.81 2.49
N GLN A 270 8.30 24.03 2.37
CA GLN A 270 7.76 24.53 1.10
C GLN A 270 8.86 24.70 0.05
N ALA A 271 10.06 25.16 0.44
CA ALA A 271 11.20 25.23 -0.48
C ALA A 271 11.61 23.83 -0.98
N GLN A 272 11.68 22.84 -0.09
CA GLN A 272 12.03 21.46 -0.46
C GLN A 272 10.95 20.82 -1.35
N LEU A 273 9.67 21.04 -1.05
CA LEU A 273 8.54 20.61 -1.88
C LEU A 273 8.60 21.20 -3.28
N ALA A 274 8.98 22.48 -3.42
CA ALA A 274 9.14 23.12 -4.71
C ALA A 274 10.28 22.49 -5.52
N THR A 275 11.41 22.16 -4.90
CA THR A 275 12.52 21.44 -5.54
C THR A 275 12.09 20.07 -6.06
N VAL A 276 11.42 19.27 -5.22
CA VAL A 276 10.90 17.95 -5.60
C VAL A 276 9.87 18.06 -6.73
N SER A 277 8.95 19.03 -6.65
CA SER A 277 7.93 19.26 -7.67
C SER A 277 8.54 19.66 -9.02
N ALA A 278 9.59 20.49 -9.00
CA ALA A 278 10.29 20.89 -10.21
C ALA A 278 11.06 19.73 -10.86
N ALA A 279 11.67 18.84 -10.06
CA ALA A 279 12.34 17.64 -10.56
C ALA A 279 11.37 16.64 -11.20
N LEU A 280 10.14 16.55 -10.65
CA LEU A 280 9.08 15.69 -11.17
C LEU A 280 8.31 16.30 -12.36
N ASP A 281 8.55 17.56 -12.71
CA ASP A 281 7.80 18.22 -13.78
C ASP A 281 8.00 17.52 -15.13
N GLY A 282 6.88 17.23 -15.80
CA GLY A 282 6.82 16.47 -17.05
C GLY A 282 7.39 15.05 -16.98
N PHE A 283 7.55 14.46 -15.79
CA PHE A 283 7.87 13.04 -15.64
C PHE A 283 6.60 12.22 -15.70
N ARG A 284 6.65 11.13 -16.47
CA ARG A 284 5.56 10.17 -16.51
C ARG A 284 6.03 8.74 -16.59
N ALA A 285 5.74 7.96 -15.56
CA ALA A 285 6.24 6.61 -15.45
C ALA A 285 5.68 5.65 -16.51
N ALA A 286 4.44 5.87 -16.95
CA ALA A 286 3.80 5.14 -18.04
C ALA A 286 3.24 6.12 -19.08
N PRO A 287 3.96 6.40 -20.18
CA PRO A 287 3.49 7.28 -21.24
C PRO A 287 2.16 6.80 -21.84
N LEU A 288 1.18 7.68 -21.99
CA LEU A 288 -0.10 7.31 -22.60
C LEU A 288 0.08 6.92 -24.05
N LEU A 289 -0.59 5.84 -24.43
CA LEU A 289 -0.83 5.50 -25.82
C LEU A 289 -1.73 6.57 -26.46
N PRO A 290 -1.61 6.80 -27.78
CA PRO A 290 -2.43 7.81 -28.47
C PRO A 290 -3.94 7.64 -28.27
N ALA A 291 -4.43 6.40 -28.18
CA ALA A 291 -5.83 6.11 -27.92
C ALA A 291 -6.27 6.56 -26.52
N GLU A 292 -5.40 6.39 -25.52
CA GLU A 292 -5.66 6.81 -24.15
C GLU A 292 -5.60 8.33 -24.01
N GLN A 293 -4.65 8.99 -24.71
CA GLN A 293 -4.61 10.46 -24.81
C GLN A 293 -5.92 11.00 -25.40
N ALA A 294 -6.41 10.41 -26.49
CA ALA A 294 -7.67 10.80 -27.09
C ALA A 294 -8.87 10.59 -26.13
N GLN A 295 -8.86 9.48 -25.37
CA GLN A 295 -9.88 9.21 -24.37
C GLN A 295 -9.85 10.22 -23.21
N ARG A 296 -8.67 10.53 -22.66
CA ARG A 296 -8.50 11.51 -21.58
C ARG A 296 -8.84 12.92 -22.05
N ALA A 297 -8.45 13.30 -23.27
CA ALA A 297 -8.87 14.56 -23.90
C ALA A 297 -10.40 14.65 -24.05
N GLY A 298 -11.04 13.55 -24.48
CA GLY A 298 -12.50 13.47 -24.55
C GLY A 298 -13.17 13.61 -23.18
N GLN A 299 -12.62 13.01 -22.13
CA GLN A 299 -13.11 13.13 -20.75
C GLN A 299 -12.94 14.56 -20.22
N LEU A 300 -11.77 15.18 -20.41
CA LEU A 300 -11.49 16.56 -20.05
C LEU A 300 -12.52 17.51 -20.65
N LEU A 301 -12.72 17.44 -21.97
CA LEU A 301 -13.68 18.28 -22.68
C LEU A 301 -15.11 18.05 -22.18
N ARG A 302 -15.49 16.80 -21.94
CA ARG A 302 -16.83 16.46 -21.43
C ARG A 302 -17.07 17.04 -20.04
N PHE A 303 -16.13 16.89 -19.11
CA PHE A 303 -16.29 17.40 -17.76
C PHE A 303 -16.21 18.92 -17.69
N LEU A 304 -15.29 19.56 -18.41
CA LEU A 304 -15.22 21.03 -18.50
C LEU A 304 -16.52 21.64 -18.99
N ASN A 305 -17.15 21.04 -20.00
CA ASN A 305 -18.44 21.51 -20.51
C ASN A 305 -19.56 21.41 -19.46
N LEU A 306 -19.51 20.43 -18.56
CA LEU A 306 -20.53 20.25 -17.52
C LEU A 306 -20.35 21.20 -16.33
N VAL A 307 -19.12 21.66 -16.04
CA VAL A 307 -18.86 22.63 -14.97
C VAL A 307 -19.70 23.90 -15.15
N GLY A 308 -19.67 24.49 -16.34
CA GLY A 308 -20.42 25.71 -16.63
C GLY A 308 -21.94 25.52 -16.57
N VAL A 309 -22.43 24.34 -16.97
CA VAL A 309 -23.85 23.99 -16.95
C VAL A 309 -24.36 23.90 -15.51
N GLU A 310 -23.71 23.10 -14.66
CA GLU A 310 -24.17 22.91 -13.28
C GLU A 310 -23.93 24.15 -12.43
N TYR A 311 -22.82 24.88 -12.64
CA TYR A 311 -22.61 26.17 -11.98
C TYR A 311 -23.71 27.18 -12.34
N GLY A 312 -24.09 27.26 -13.62
CA GLY A 312 -25.17 28.13 -14.09
C GLY A 312 -26.56 27.74 -13.58
N ARG A 313 -26.78 26.46 -13.24
CA ARG A 313 -28.00 26.00 -12.55
C ARG A 313 -27.96 26.30 -11.05
N GLY A 314 -26.78 26.21 -10.45
CA GLY A 314 -26.54 26.44 -9.03
C GLY A 314 -26.50 27.92 -8.63
N VAL A 315 -26.15 28.84 -9.52
CA VAL A 315 -26.02 30.28 -9.23
C VAL A 315 -26.99 31.12 -10.07
N ARG A 316 -27.72 32.04 -9.42
CA ARG A 316 -28.52 33.06 -10.10
C ARG A 316 -28.29 34.42 -9.43
N ASN A 317 -28.10 35.46 -10.24
CA ASN A 317 -27.84 36.83 -9.76
C ASN A 317 -26.66 36.95 -8.77
N GLY A 318 -25.67 36.06 -8.88
CA GLY A 318 -24.51 36.02 -7.98
C GLY A 318 -24.75 35.30 -6.65
N GLU A 319 -25.95 34.73 -6.43
CA GLU A 319 -26.28 33.97 -5.22
C GLU A 319 -26.42 32.47 -5.53
N VAL A 320 -26.00 31.64 -4.58
CA VAL A 320 -26.18 30.18 -4.67
C VAL A 320 -27.65 29.86 -4.43
N THR A 321 -28.28 29.28 -5.45
CA THR A 321 -29.69 28.87 -5.45
C THR A 321 -29.87 27.36 -5.31
N SER A 322 -28.82 26.56 -5.54
CA SER A 322 -28.84 25.11 -5.30
C SER A 322 -27.45 24.55 -4.95
N ASP A 323 -27.29 24.12 -3.71
CA ASP A 323 -26.05 23.49 -3.21
C ASP A 323 -25.75 22.14 -3.87
N LEU A 324 -26.77 21.45 -4.38
CA LEU A 324 -26.57 20.19 -5.10
C LEU A 324 -25.83 20.46 -6.42
N GLU A 325 -26.32 21.42 -7.21
CA GLU A 325 -25.76 21.76 -8.52
C GLU A 325 -24.33 22.32 -8.36
N ILE A 326 -24.06 23.10 -7.31
CA ILE A 326 -22.70 23.55 -7.00
C ILE A 326 -21.77 22.36 -6.68
N ARG A 327 -22.23 21.39 -5.89
CA ARG A 327 -21.44 20.18 -5.61
C ARG A 327 -21.19 19.36 -6.88
N GLU A 328 -22.15 19.27 -7.79
CA GLU A 328 -21.96 18.61 -9.08
C GLU A 328 -20.97 19.36 -9.97
N ALA A 329 -21.05 20.68 -10.03
CA ALA A 329 -20.08 21.52 -10.73
C ALA A 329 -18.65 21.30 -10.21
N VAL A 330 -18.48 21.27 -8.87
CA VAL A 330 -17.19 20.95 -8.23
C VAL A 330 -16.74 19.52 -8.58
N THR A 331 -17.65 18.56 -8.59
CA THR A 331 -17.32 17.17 -8.94
C THR A 331 -16.81 17.09 -10.37
N PHE A 332 -17.50 17.72 -11.33
CA PHE A 332 -17.06 17.78 -12.73
C PHE A 332 -15.73 18.53 -12.88
N PHE A 333 -15.53 19.61 -12.12
CA PHE A 333 -14.26 20.34 -12.13
C PHE A 333 -13.11 19.45 -11.65
N THR A 334 -13.29 18.69 -10.57
CA THR A 334 -12.29 17.71 -10.10
C THR A 334 -12.02 16.63 -11.14
N GLY A 335 -13.06 16.13 -11.83
CA GLY A 335 -12.90 15.17 -12.92
C GLY A 335 -12.13 15.73 -14.12
N ALA A 336 -12.44 16.97 -14.52
CA ALA A 336 -11.70 17.70 -15.55
C ALA A 336 -10.23 17.90 -15.15
N ARG A 337 -9.99 18.33 -13.91
CA ARG A 337 -8.64 18.53 -13.39
C ARG A 337 -7.82 17.24 -13.43
N ALA A 338 -8.39 16.12 -12.99
CA ALA A 338 -7.73 14.82 -13.06
C ALA A 338 -7.39 14.41 -14.50
N ALA A 339 -8.32 14.57 -15.45
CA ALA A 339 -8.08 14.25 -16.85
C ALA A 339 -7.05 15.19 -17.51
N PHE A 340 -6.97 16.45 -17.07
CA PHE A 340 -5.96 17.40 -17.52
C PHE A 340 -4.57 17.07 -16.96
N ASP A 341 -4.48 16.78 -15.66
CA ASP A 341 -3.22 16.38 -15.02
C ASP A 341 -2.69 15.08 -15.70
N ASP A 342 -3.58 14.11 -16.01
CA ASP A 342 -3.25 12.91 -16.79
C ASP A 342 -2.73 13.20 -18.22
N LEU A 343 -2.98 14.38 -18.81
CA LEU A 343 -2.54 14.76 -20.16
C LEU A 343 -1.29 15.65 -20.18
N ARG A 344 -1.06 16.41 -19.11
CA ARG A 344 0.06 17.35 -19.00
C ARG A 344 1.35 16.63 -18.60
N ASP A 345 1.21 15.62 -17.75
CA ASP A 345 2.31 14.77 -17.32
C ASP A 345 2.64 13.74 -18.41
#